data_AF-A0A0Q5QI59-F1
#
_entry.id   AF-A0A0Q5QI59-F1
#
_cell.length_a   1.000
_cell.length_b   1.000
_cell.length_c   1.000
_cell.angle_alpha   90.00
_cell.angle_beta   90.00
_cell.angle_gamma   90.00
#
_symmetry.space_group_name_H-M   'P 1'
#
loop_
_entity.id
_entity.type
_entity.pdbx_description
1 polymer ?
#
loop_
_entity_poly.entity_id
_entity_poly.type
_entity_poly.pdbx_seq_one_letter_code
_entity_poly.pdbx_strand_id
1 'polypeptide(L)'
;MIKKILVLVVLWIVFVFADYLYLPYFVKPLSWILVCVTLVILLVKQIIKVIKEGKNLQPYRLLNLFITAMLLFLTVYNFNKIPHSIIEKLDWSISYNKRQKIVKEVLAGKLKPNTEMNYGIYRLPFDFPVISNGGNDIWIDENKNNSMKTIKFWISRGFFDSPQTYFIFTNDTKSKKYYEEKIKTKPEYNWKIEENWYRIMERD
;
A
#
# COMPACT_ATOMS: atom_id res chain seq x y z
N MET A 1 10.00 -15.10 27.71
CA MET A 1 9.05 -15.41 26.62
C MET A 1 8.45 -14.17 25.97
N ILE A 2 8.10 -13.12 26.73
CA ILE A 2 7.61 -11.83 26.21
C ILE A 2 8.54 -11.22 25.14
N LYS A 3 9.87 -11.30 25.33
CA LYS A 3 10.85 -10.85 24.32
C LYS A 3 10.69 -11.54 22.95
N LYS A 4 10.34 -12.83 22.91
CA LYS A 4 10.20 -13.59 21.66
C LYS A 4 8.93 -13.19 20.88
N ILE A 5 7.82 -12.96 21.58
CA ILE A 5 6.58 -12.52 20.94
C ILE A 5 6.67 -11.07 20.46
N LEU A 6 7.35 -10.20 21.23
CA LEU A 6 7.64 -8.83 20.80
C LEU A 6 8.44 -8.84 19.49
N VAL A 7 9.50 -9.65 19.41
CA VAL A 7 10.30 -9.80 18.18
C VAL A 7 9.44 -10.29 17.02
N LEU A 8 8.54 -11.25 17.23
CA LEU A 8 7.61 -11.70 16.18
C LEU A 8 6.72 -10.57 15.67
N VAL A 9 6.13 -9.77 16.57
CA VAL A 9 5.28 -8.63 16.22
C VAL A 9 6.09 -7.58 15.45
N VAL A 10 7.30 -7.25 15.91
CA VAL A 10 8.17 -6.30 15.22
C VAL A 10 8.55 -6.80 13.83
N LEU A 11 8.94 -8.06 13.69
CA LEU A 11 9.25 -8.66 12.39
C LEU A 11 8.03 -8.66 11.45
N TRP A 12 6.85 -8.94 11.99
CA TRP A 12 5.61 -8.87 11.21
C TRP A 12 5.33 -7.44 10.74
N ILE A 13 5.47 -6.43 11.61
CA ILE A 13 5.30 -5.02 11.24
C ILE A 13 6.29 -4.65 10.13
N VAL A 14 7.58 -5.00 10.29
CA VAL A 14 8.61 -4.75 9.26
C VAL A 14 8.23 -5.40 7.93
N PHE A 15 7.71 -6.64 7.97
CA PHE A 15 7.21 -7.31 6.78
C PHE A 15 6.05 -6.54 6.12
N VAL A 16 5.04 -6.10 6.86
CA VAL A 16 3.92 -5.35 6.26
C VAL A 16 4.41 -4.04 5.63
N PHE A 17 5.33 -3.32 6.27
CA PHE A 17 5.93 -2.11 5.68
C PHE A 17 6.75 -2.42 4.42
N ALA A 18 7.55 -3.49 4.44
CA ALA A 18 8.33 -3.93 3.29
C ALA A 18 7.43 -4.34 2.12
N ASP A 19 6.35 -5.08 2.39
CA ASP A 19 5.35 -5.47 1.41
C ASP A 19 4.65 -4.28 0.76
N TYR A 20 4.33 -3.25 1.55
CA TYR A 20 3.71 -2.04 1.04
C TYR A 20 4.66 -1.22 0.17
N LEU A 21 5.88 -0.90 0.67
CA LEU A 21 6.77 0.10 0.07
C LEU A 21 7.75 -0.46 -0.96
N TYR A 22 8.29 -1.67 -0.73
CA TYR A 22 9.52 -2.10 -1.39
C TYR A 22 9.38 -3.37 -2.22
N LEU A 23 8.57 -4.33 -1.76
CA LEU A 23 8.52 -5.63 -2.42
C LEU A 23 7.99 -5.46 -3.85
N PRO A 24 8.77 -5.90 -4.87
CA PRO A 24 8.28 -5.95 -6.23
C PRO A 24 7.01 -6.79 -6.27
N TYR A 25 6.05 -6.36 -7.09
CA TYR A 25 4.74 -7.00 -7.19
C TYR A 25 4.84 -8.54 -7.31
N PHE A 26 5.77 -9.07 -8.10
CA PHE A 26 5.88 -10.52 -8.37
C PHE A 26 6.43 -11.31 -7.18
N VAL A 27 7.13 -10.63 -6.26
CA VAL A 27 7.65 -11.21 -5.01
C VAL A 27 6.56 -11.25 -3.94
N LYS A 28 5.59 -10.32 -3.96
CA LYS A 28 4.56 -10.18 -2.92
C LYS A 28 3.78 -11.47 -2.66
N PRO A 29 3.29 -12.23 -3.67
CA PRO A 29 2.58 -13.48 -3.42
C PRO A 29 3.48 -14.53 -2.73
N LEU A 30 4.74 -14.63 -3.15
CA LEU A 30 5.69 -15.60 -2.60
C LEU A 30 6.05 -15.27 -1.15
N SER A 31 6.33 -14.00 -0.85
CA SER A 31 6.62 -13.54 0.51
C SER A 31 5.40 -13.68 1.42
N TRP A 32 4.20 -13.38 0.90
CA TRP A 32 2.96 -13.55 1.64
C TRP A 32 2.71 -15.02 2.01
N ILE A 33 2.86 -15.96 1.05
CA ILE A 33 2.72 -17.40 1.32
C ILE A 33 3.73 -17.85 2.38
N LEU A 34 4.99 -17.41 2.27
CA LEU A 34 6.04 -17.75 3.22
C LEU A 34 5.69 -17.30 4.65
N VAL A 35 5.19 -16.07 4.81
CA VAL A 35 4.74 -15.54 6.11
C VAL A 35 3.53 -16.30 6.63
N CYS A 36 2.54 -16.59 5.79
CA CYS A 36 1.37 -17.38 6.16
C CYS A 36 1.76 -18.78 6.66
N VAL A 37 2.59 -19.52 5.91
CA VAL A 37 3.07 -20.86 6.30
C VAL A 37 3.84 -20.79 7.62
N THR A 38 4.71 -19.79 7.78
CA THR A 38 5.47 -19.59 9.03
C THR A 38 4.54 -19.37 10.22
N LEU A 39 3.54 -18.50 10.08
CA LEU A 39 2.57 -18.22 11.13
C LEU A 39 1.69 -19.43 11.45
N VAL A 40 1.29 -20.22 10.45
CA VAL A 40 0.55 -21.48 10.65
C VAL A 40 1.39 -22.50 11.45
N ILE A 41 2.66 -22.70 11.08
CA ILE A 41 3.57 -23.61 11.82
C ILE A 41 3.72 -23.15 13.27
N LEU A 42 3.88 -21.84 13.50
CA LEU A 42 3.96 -21.28 14.85
C LEU A 42 2.66 -21.47 15.61
N LEU A 43 1.51 -21.25 14.98
CA LEU A 43 0.19 -21.41 15.59
C LEU A 43 -0.02 -22.86 16.04
N VAL A 44 0.24 -23.84 15.17
CA VAL A 44 0.14 -25.28 15.50
C VAL A 44 1.05 -25.63 16.66
N LYS A 45 2.31 -25.15 16.67
CA LYS A 45 3.24 -25.36 17.79
C LYS A 45 2.71 -24.78 19.10
N GLN A 46 2.05 -23.62 19.08
CA GLN A 46 1.46 -23.03 20.28
C GLN A 46 0.24 -23.83 20.75
N ILE A 47 -0.64 -24.26 19.84
CA ILE A 47 -1.81 -25.10 20.17
C ILE A 47 -1.36 -26.40 20.86
N ILE A 48 -0.39 -27.12 20.28
CA ILE A 48 0.13 -28.36 20.87
C ILE A 48 0.67 -28.12 22.29
N LYS A 49 1.38 -27.00 22.52
CA LYS A 49 1.91 -26.66 23.84
C LYS A 49 0.81 -26.35 24.85
N VAL A 50 -0.22 -25.60 24.44
CA VAL A 50 -1.38 -25.27 25.28
C VAL A 50 -2.11 -26.55 25.70
N ILE A 51 -2.34 -27.48 24.76
CA ILE A 51 -2.98 -28.77 25.04
C ILE A 51 -2.13 -29.61 26.01
N LYS A 52 -0.81 -29.68 25.80
CA LYS A 52 0.12 -30.45 26.67
C LYS A 52 0.19 -29.91 28.10
N GLU A 53 0.10 -28.60 28.30
CA GLU A 53 0.19 -27.98 29.63
C GLU A 53 -1.11 -28.11 30.43
N GLY A 54 -2.25 -28.29 29.74
CA GLY A 54 -3.53 -28.67 30.35
C GLY A 54 -3.93 -27.75 31.51
N LYS A 55 -4.03 -28.31 32.72
CA LYS A 55 -4.44 -27.58 33.94
C LYS A 55 -3.36 -26.63 34.51
N ASN A 56 -2.10 -26.78 34.10
CA ASN A 56 -0.97 -25.93 34.54
C ASN A 56 -0.71 -24.76 33.58
N LEU A 57 -1.73 -24.35 32.82
CA LEU A 57 -1.58 -23.36 31.77
C LEU A 57 -1.27 -21.97 32.33
N GLN A 58 -0.14 -21.41 31.93
CA GLN A 58 0.25 -20.07 32.33
C GLN A 58 -0.43 -19.01 31.43
N PRO A 59 -0.93 -17.88 31.96
CA PRO A 59 -1.69 -16.89 31.17
C PRO A 59 -0.97 -16.36 29.93
N TYR A 60 0.36 -16.20 29.98
CA TYR A 60 1.13 -15.72 28.84
C TYR A 60 1.13 -16.71 27.65
N ARG A 61 0.81 -17.99 27.86
CA ARG A 61 0.69 -18.99 26.78
C ARG A 61 -0.55 -18.74 25.94
N LEU A 62 -1.66 -18.43 26.59
CA LEU A 62 -2.89 -17.97 25.93
C LEU A 62 -2.64 -16.66 25.18
N LEU A 63 -1.91 -15.72 25.80
CA LEU A 63 -1.54 -14.47 25.12
C LEU A 63 -0.70 -14.73 23.85
N ASN A 64 0.30 -15.61 23.92
CA ASN A 64 1.11 -15.94 22.73
C ASN A 64 0.28 -16.61 21.63
N LEU A 65 -0.62 -17.53 22.01
CA LEU A 65 -1.54 -18.16 21.08
C LEU A 65 -2.43 -17.12 20.40
N PHE A 66 -3.04 -16.23 21.19
CA PHE A 66 -3.90 -15.16 20.72
C PHE A 66 -3.16 -14.22 19.77
N ILE A 67 -1.96 -13.73 20.15
CA ILE A 67 -1.16 -12.85 19.28
C ILE A 67 -0.82 -13.57 17.97
N THR A 68 -0.36 -14.82 18.03
CA THR A 68 -0.01 -15.57 16.81
C THR A 68 -1.23 -15.77 15.90
N ALA A 69 -2.38 -16.11 16.48
CA ALA A 69 -3.65 -16.24 15.75
C ALA A 69 -4.08 -14.90 15.14
N MET A 70 -3.94 -13.80 15.89
CA MET A 70 -4.27 -12.45 15.42
C MET A 70 -3.35 -12.01 14.28
N LEU A 71 -2.04 -12.27 14.36
CA LEU A 71 -1.11 -11.99 13.27
C LEU A 71 -1.45 -12.79 12.02
N LEU A 72 -1.76 -14.08 12.16
CA LEU A 72 -2.20 -14.92 11.04
C LEU A 72 -3.49 -14.35 10.44
N PHE A 73 -4.49 -14.07 11.28
CA PHE A 73 -5.76 -13.47 10.86
C PHE A 73 -5.54 -12.19 10.05
N LEU A 74 -4.75 -11.24 10.57
CA LEU A 74 -4.42 -9.99 9.87
C LEU A 74 -3.61 -10.18 8.60
N THR A 75 -2.94 -11.32 8.42
CA THR A 75 -2.16 -11.62 7.21
C THR A 75 -3.03 -12.27 6.13
N VAL A 76 -4.10 -12.97 6.49
CA VAL A 76 -4.93 -13.71 5.53
C VAL A 76 -5.73 -12.76 4.62
N TYR A 77 -5.77 -13.10 3.33
CA TYR A 77 -6.23 -12.32 2.17
C TYR A 77 -7.20 -11.15 2.45
N ASN A 78 -8.40 -11.42 2.98
CA ASN A 78 -9.40 -10.36 3.16
C ASN A 78 -9.10 -9.41 4.33
N PHE A 79 -8.41 -9.89 5.36
CA PHE A 79 -8.08 -9.10 6.55
C PHE A 79 -6.76 -8.34 6.41
N ASN A 80 -5.89 -8.75 5.48
CA ASN A 80 -4.68 -7.99 5.11
C ASN A 80 -4.99 -6.56 4.62
N LYS A 81 -6.23 -6.29 4.21
CA LYS A 81 -6.73 -4.95 3.89
C LYS A 81 -6.62 -3.99 5.08
N ILE A 82 -6.74 -4.48 6.31
CA ILE A 82 -6.69 -3.66 7.54
C ILE A 82 -5.30 -3.04 7.72
N PRO A 83 -4.21 -3.83 7.88
CA PRO A 83 -2.88 -3.24 8.04
C PRO A 83 -2.46 -2.44 6.80
N HIS A 84 -2.83 -2.89 5.59
CA HIS A 84 -2.56 -2.15 4.36
C HIS A 84 -3.22 -0.77 4.34
N SER A 85 -4.49 -0.66 4.75
CA SER A 85 -5.20 0.63 4.83
C SER A 85 -4.59 1.57 5.87
N ILE A 86 -4.12 1.04 7.00
CA ILE A 86 -3.41 1.83 8.02
C ILE A 86 -2.11 2.40 7.43
N ILE A 87 -1.30 1.57 6.77
CA ILE A 87 -0.04 2.01 6.16
C ILE A 87 -0.31 3.00 5.02
N GLU A 88 -1.32 2.78 4.19
CA GLU A 88 -1.69 3.70 3.10
C GLU A 88 -2.04 5.09 3.64
N LYS A 89 -2.79 5.17 4.75
CA LYS A 89 -3.11 6.45 5.41
C LYS A 89 -1.87 7.12 6.01
N LEU A 90 -0.97 6.33 6.61
CA LEU A 90 0.29 6.84 7.16
C LEU A 90 1.20 7.38 6.05
N ASP A 91 1.35 6.64 4.95
CA ASP A 91 2.12 7.06 3.79
C ASP A 91 1.53 8.33 3.17
N TRP A 92 0.20 8.41 3.03
CA TRP A 92 -0.45 9.65 2.61
C TRP A 92 -0.02 10.83 3.49
N SER A 93 -0.21 10.71 4.81
CA SER A 93 0.07 11.77 5.77
C SER A 93 1.55 12.21 5.77
N ILE A 94 2.48 11.25 5.81
CA ILE A 94 3.92 11.50 5.90
C ILE A 94 4.46 12.12 4.61
N SER A 95 4.04 11.60 3.46
CA SER A 95 4.59 11.97 2.15
C SER A 95 3.79 13.07 1.45
N TYR A 96 2.68 13.53 2.03
CA TYR A 96 1.79 14.55 1.47
C TYR A 96 2.52 15.81 0.99
N ASN A 97 3.30 16.45 1.87
CA ASN A 97 4.01 17.69 1.52
C ASN A 97 5.01 17.51 0.38
N LYS A 98 5.61 16.32 0.27
CA LYS A 98 6.54 15.97 -0.82
C LYS A 98 5.78 15.77 -2.13
N ARG A 99 4.64 15.06 -2.09
CA ARG A 99 3.74 14.92 -3.26
C ARG A 99 3.25 16.28 -3.75
N GLN A 100 2.85 17.16 -2.84
CA GLN A 100 2.45 18.53 -3.16
C GLN A 100 3.57 19.34 -3.82
N LYS A 101 4.82 19.20 -3.34
CA LYS A 101 5.98 19.84 -3.99
C LYS A 101 6.16 19.33 -5.42
N ILE A 102 6.09 18.01 -5.63
CA ILE A 102 6.17 17.39 -6.96
C ILE A 102 5.07 17.90 -7.87
N VAL A 103 3.82 17.96 -7.39
CA VAL A 103 2.69 18.53 -8.15
C VAL A 103 2.99 19.96 -8.59
N LYS A 104 3.48 20.82 -7.69
CA LYS A 104 3.87 22.20 -8.04
C LYS A 104 4.96 22.25 -9.10
N GLU A 105 5.96 21.36 -9.03
CA GLU A 105 7.05 21.31 -10.01
C GLU A 105 6.58 20.78 -11.38
N VAL A 106 5.65 19.83 -11.42
CA VAL A 106 5.00 19.34 -12.66
C VAL A 106 4.13 20.43 -13.28
N LEU A 107 3.32 21.14 -12.48
CA LEU A 107 2.49 22.25 -12.95
C LEU A 107 3.31 23.43 -13.46
N ALA A 108 4.45 23.72 -12.82
CA ALA A 108 5.41 24.73 -13.29
C ALA A 108 6.23 24.28 -14.51
N GLY A 109 6.02 23.05 -15.02
CA GLY A 109 6.75 22.51 -16.16
C GLY A 109 8.22 22.20 -15.90
N LYS A 110 8.65 22.17 -14.62
CA LYS A 110 10.02 21.80 -14.22
C LYS A 110 10.26 20.30 -14.31
N LEU A 111 9.23 19.51 -14.00
CA LEU A 111 9.21 18.06 -14.20
C LEU A 111 8.36 17.76 -15.42
N LYS A 112 8.96 17.15 -16.44
CA LYS A 112 8.31 16.73 -17.67
C LYS A 112 8.66 15.27 -17.94
N PRO A 113 7.72 14.44 -18.45
CA PRO A 113 8.01 13.06 -18.83
C PRO A 113 9.25 13.05 -19.73
N ASN A 114 10.22 12.20 -19.40
CA ASN A 114 11.40 12.08 -20.24
C ASN A 114 11.01 11.19 -21.42
N THR A 115 11.04 11.76 -22.63
CA THR A 115 10.94 11.11 -23.96
C THR A 115 9.56 10.71 -24.50
N GLU A 116 9.47 10.87 -25.83
CA GLU A 116 8.44 10.50 -26.80
C GLU A 116 7.97 9.02 -26.73
N MET A 117 8.57 8.19 -25.86
CA MET A 117 8.30 6.76 -25.72
C MET A 117 7.69 6.32 -24.38
N ASN A 118 7.63 7.18 -23.36
CA ASN A 118 7.30 6.75 -21.98
C ASN A 118 5.81 6.89 -21.59
N TYR A 119 4.90 7.14 -22.55
CA TYR A 119 3.44 7.17 -22.31
C TYR A 119 2.99 8.04 -21.09
N GLY A 120 3.71 9.13 -20.79
CA GLY A 120 3.43 10.02 -19.66
C GLY A 120 4.12 9.65 -18.33
N ILE A 121 4.95 8.60 -18.30
CA ILE A 121 5.67 8.18 -17.09
C ILE A 121 6.93 9.05 -16.88
N TYR A 122 7.14 9.51 -15.65
CA TYR A 122 8.31 10.25 -15.22
C TYR A 122 8.93 9.63 -13.96
N ARG A 123 10.21 9.25 -14.02
CA ARG A 123 10.96 8.78 -12.85
C ARG A 123 11.43 9.96 -12.01
N LEU A 124 11.05 10.01 -10.73
CA LEU A 124 11.54 11.04 -9.81
C LEU A 124 13.06 10.89 -9.61
N PRO A 125 13.81 11.99 -9.44
CA PRO A 125 15.28 11.99 -9.41
C PRO A 125 15.88 11.50 -8.08
N PHE A 126 15.12 10.73 -7.28
CA PHE A 126 15.55 10.21 -6.00
C PHE A 126 14.91 8.84 -5.74
N ASP A 127 15.65 7.97 -5.06
CA ASP A 127 15.15 6.64 -4.68
C ASP A 127 14.54 6.63 -3.26
N PHE A 128 14.89 7.59 -2.38
CA PHE A 128 14.35 7.69 -1.02
C PHE A 128 14.01 9.14 -0.61
N PRO A 129 12.91 9.37 0.16
CA PRO A 129 11.88 8.40 0.49
C PRO A 129 11.11 7.94 -0.76
N VAL A 130 10.50 6.76 -0.68
CA VAL A 130 9.55 6.31 -1.71
C VAL A 130 8.31 7.19 -1.61
N ILE A 131 7.96 7.88 -2.69
CA ILE A 131 6.79 8.77 -2.78
C ILE A 131 5.70 8.17 -3.67
N SER A 132 6.09 7.31 -4.59
CA SER A 132 5.23 6.58 -5.51
C SER A 132 5.74 5.13 -5.61
N ASN A 133 4.92 4.18 -5.17
CA ASN A 133 5.29 2.77 -5.07
C ASN A 133 5.49 2.18 -6.47
N GLY A 134 6.61 1.51 -6.69
CA GLY A 134 6.99 0.98 -8.01
C GLY A 134 8.12 1.75 -8.67
N GLY A 135 9.17 2.07 -7.91
CA GLY A 135 10.39 2.68 -8.45
C GLY A 135 10.42 4.21 -8.45
N ASN A 136 9.51 4.85 -7.70
CA ASN A 136 9.39 6.32 -7.64
C ASN A 136 9.03 6.99 -8.97
N ASP A 137 8.43 6.24 -9.89
CA ASP A 137 7.86 6.87 -11.08
C ASP A 137 6.50 7.48 -10.76
N ILE A 138 6.08 8.48 -11.53
CA ILE A 138 4.74 9.06 -11.53
C ILE A 138 4.19 9.06 -12.96
N TRP A 139 2.87 9.00 -13.10
CA TRP A 139 2.22 9.23 -14.39
C TRP A 139 1.76 10.68 -14.46
N ILE A 140 2.19 11.41 -15.49
CA ILE A 140 1.70 12.75 -15.83
C ILE A 140 0.93 12.65 -17.15
N ASP A 141 -0.36 12.92 -17.11
CA ASP A 141 -1.22 13.06 -18.29
C ASP A 141 -1.47 14.55 -18.54
N GLU A 142 -1.14 15.02 -19.74
CA GLU A 142 -1.24 16.42 -20.16
C GLU A 142 -2.33 16.56 -21.23
N ASN A 143 -3.32 17.41 -20.97
CA ASN A 143 -4.33 17.74 -21.98
C ASN A 143 -3.73 18.73 -23.01
N LYS A 144 -4.32 18.79 -24.23
CA LYS A 144 -3.77 19.49 -25.41
C LYS A 144 -3.34 20.97 -25.23
N ASN A 145 -3.74 21.62 -24.14
CA ASN A 145 -3.42 23.02 -23.84
C ASN A 145 -2.40 23.22 -22.69
N ASN A 146 -1.69 22.18 -22.23
CA ASN A 146 -0.62 22.18 -21.21
C ASN A 146 -0.96 22.73 -19.81
N SER A 147 -2.15 23.29 -19.59
CA SER A 147 -2.59 23.85 -18.29
C SER A 147 -3.31 22.85 -17.39
N MET A 148 -3.95 21.84 -18.00
CA MET A 148 -4.68 20.78 -17.30
C MET A 148 -3.81 19.53 -17.26
N LYS A 149 -3.51 19.08 -16.05
CA LYS A 149 -2.65 17.93 -15.77
C LYS A 149 -3.31 17.01 -14.76
N THR A 150 -3.20 15.71 -15.02
CA THR A 150 -3.50 14.65 -14.07
C THR A 150 -2.19 13.96 -13.69
N ILE A 151 -1.92 13.87 -12.40
CA ILE A 151 -0.68 13.30 -11.86
C ILE A 151 -1.07 12.11 -10.99
N LYS A 152 -0.62 10.91 -11.35
CA LYS A 152 -0.85 9.68 -10.59
C LYS A 152 0.43 9.25 -9.88
N PHE A 153 0.34 9.06 -8.57
CA PHE A 153 1.33 8.41 -7.74
C PHE A 153 0.83 7.00 -7.44
N TRP A 154 1.61 5.99 -7.81
CA TRP A 154 1.25 4.60 -7.55
C TRP A 154 1.27 4.31 -6.05
N ILE A 155 0.25 3.61 -5.59
CA ILE A 155 0.19 2.88 -4.31
C ILE A 155 0.51 1.41 -4.58
N SER A 156 -0.04 0.87 -5.67
CA SER A 156 0.27 -0.45 -6.21
C SER A 156 0.19 -0.41 -7.73
N ARG A 157 1.21 -0.96 -8.41
CA ARG A 157 1.25 -1.03 -9.87
C ARG A 157 0.36 -2.11 -10.48
N GLY A 158 -0.20 -3.00 -9.67
CA GLY A 158 -0.86 -4.20 -10.20
C GLY A 158 0.09 -5.05 -11.07
N PHE A 159 -0.46 -6.11 -11.67
CA PHE A 159 0.16 -6.96 -12.70
C PHE A 159 -0.87 -8.01 -13.12
N PHE A 160 -0.83 -8.41 -14.39
CA PHE A 160 -1.95 -9.09 -15.04
C PHE A 160 -3.26 -8.34 -14.74
N ASP A 161 -4.33 -9.06 -14.42
CA ASP A 161 -5.66 -8.49 -14.12
C ASP A 161 -5.78 -7.91 -12.69
N SER A 162 -4.65 -7.74 -11.98
CA SER A 162 -4.66 -7.17 -10.64
C SER A 162 -4.85 -5.65 -10.72
N PRO A 163 -5.77 -5.08 -9.93
CA PRO A 163 -6.01 -3.64 -9.97
C PRO A 163 -4.78 -2.83 -9.59
N GLN A 164 -4.65 -1.68 -10.24
CA GLN A 164 -3.69 -0.64 -9.89
C GLN A 164 -4.35 0.33 -8.92
N THR A 165 -3.60 0.85 -7.96
CA THR A 165 -4.10 1.82 -6.99
C THR A 165 -3.23 3.06 -6.98
N TYR A 166 -3.86 4.22 -6.81
CA TYR A 166 -3.21 5.51 -6.98
C TYR A 166 -3.68 6.54 -5.96
N PHE A 167 -2.75 7.42 -5.58
CA PHE A 167 -3.07 8.80 -5.21
C PHE A 167 -3.03 9.65 -6.47
N ILE A 168 -4.12 10.35 -6.76
CA ILE A 168 -4.27 11.12 -7.99
C ILE A 168 -4.49 12.59 -7.63
N PHE A 169 -3.67 13.46 -8.20
CA PHE A 169 -3.95 14.89 -8.27
C PHE A 169 -4.48 15.22 -9.67
N THR A 170 -5.54 16.02 -9.76
CA THR A 170 -5.97 16.55 -11.06
C THR A 170 -6.62 17.94 -10.93
N ASN A 171 -6.21 18.85 -11.81
CA ASN A 171 -6.90 20.13 -12.02
C ASN A 171 -7.78 20.11 -13.29
N ASP A 172 -7.90 18.97 -13.98
CA ASP A 172 -8.75 18.81 -15.15
C ASP A 172 -10.20 18.51 -14.74
N THR A 173 -11.13 19.37 -15.16
CA THR A 173 -12.55 19.25 -14.79
C THR A 173 -13.19 17.94 -15.27
N LYS A 174 -12.75 17.37 -16.40
CA LYS A 174 -13.31 16.10 -16.90
C LYS A 174 -12.80 14.94 -16.06
N SER A 175 -11.51 14.91 -15.73
CA SER A 175 -10.92 13.91 -14.84
C SER A 175 -11.55 13.96 -13.44
N LYS A 176 -11.78 15.14 -12.88
CA LYS A 176 -12.50 15.30 -11.61
C LYS A 176 -13.87 14.62 -11.64
N LYS A 177 -14.69 14.92 -12.66
CA LYS A 177 -16.01 14.31 -12.83
C LYS A 177 -15.92 12.78 -12.95
N TYR A 178 -14.97 12.28 -13.72
CA TYR A 178 -14.74 10.84 -13.86
C TYR A 178 -14.44 10.18 -12.51
N TYR A 179 -13.53 10.75 -11.71
CA TYR A 179 -13.18 10.18 -10.41
C TYR A 179 -14.31 10.29 -9.40
N GLU A 180 -15.08 11.37 -9.40
CA GLU A 180 -16.25 11.53 -8.54
C GLU A 180 -17.34 10.49 -8.85
N GLU A 181 -17.61 10.20 -10.13
CA GLU A 181 -18.52 9.10 -10.51
C GLU A 181 -17.96 7.73 -10.11
N LYS A 182 -16.66 7.52 -10.25
CA LYS A 182 -16.00 6.28 -9.82
C LYS A 182 -16.09 6.07 -8.29
N ILE A 183 -16.04 7.14 -7.52
CA ILE A 183 -16.26 7.12 -6.06
C ILE A 183 -17.70 6.75 -5.73
N LYS A 184 -18.69 7.30 -6.44
CA LYS A 184 -20.11 6.95 -6.23
C LYS A 184 -20.40 5.48 -6.55
N THR A 185 -19.79 4.96 -7.60
CA THR A 185 -20.03 3.57 -8.05
C THR A 185 -19.33 2.52 -7.18
N LYS A 186 -18.14 2.82 -6.65
CA LYS A 186 -17.35 1.88 -5.82
C LYS A 186 -16.66 2.61 -4.65
N PRO A 187 -17.43 3.12 -3.67
CA PRO A 187 -16.89 3.89 -2.54
C PRO A 187 -15.99 3.08 -1.61
N GLU A 188 -16.13 1.74 -1.62
CA GLU A 188 -15.30 0.84 -0.83
C GLU A 188 -13.82 0.79 -1.30
N TYR A 189 -13.56 1.17 -2.56
CA TYR A 189 -12.22 1.21 -3.14
C TYR A 189 -11.79 2.62 -3.57
N ASN A 190 -12.68 3.59 -3.57
CA ASN A 190 -12.41 4.91 -4.12
C ASN A 190 -12.96 5.98 -3.20
N TRP A 191 -12.16 7.00 -2.89
CA TRP A 191 -12.62 8.14 -2.09
C TRP A 191 -11.88 9.42 -2.46
N LYS A 192 -12.54 10.56 -2.22
CA LYS A 192 -11.90 11.88 -2.29
C LYS A 192 -11.07 12.05 -1.02
N ILE A 193 -9.83 12.50 -1.18
CA ILE A 193 -8.92 12.73 -0.05
C ILE A 193 -9.05 14.19 0.39
N GLU A 194 -8.92 15.11 -0.55
CA GLU A 194 -9.09 16.54 -0.37
C GLU A 194 -9.34 17.22 -1.73
N GLU A 195 -9.29 18.55 -1.81
CA GLU A 195 -9.49 19.25 -3.06
C GLU A 195 -8.43 18.88 -4.11
N ASN A 196 -8.90 18.50 -5.30
CA ASN A 196 -8.09 17.95 -6.40
C ASN A 196 -7.42 16.59 -6.15
N TRP A 197 -7.55 16.00 -4.96
CA TRP A 197 -6.90 14.73 -4.61
C TRP A 197 -7.87 13.58 -4.40
N TYR A 198 -7.55 12.45 -5.02
CA TYR A 198 -8.39 11.26 -5.05
C TYR A 198 -7.56 10.01 -4.77
N ARG A 199 -8.13 9.05 -4.05
CA ARG A 199 -7.62 7.69 -3.98
C ARG A 199 -8.47 6.83 -4.89
N ILE A 200 -7.85 6.25 -5.92
CA ILE A 200 -8.57 5.50 -6.95
C ILE A 200 -7.93 4.13 -7.16
N MET A 201 -8.78 3.12 -7.26
CA MET A 201 -8.45 1.80 -7.77
C MET A 201 -8.90 1.66 -9.23
N GLU A 202 -7.95 1.49 -10.13
CA GLU A 202 -8.18 1.19 -11.54
C GLU A 202 -8.10 -0.32 -11.73
N ARG A 203 -9.19 -0.92 -12.23
CA ARG A 203 -9.14 -2.20 -12.91
C ARG A 203 -9.17 -1.87 -14.40
N ASP A 204 -8.21 -2.40 -15.13
CA ASP A 204 -8.28 -2.45 -16.58
C ASP A 204 -9.50 -3.29 -17.02
#